data_AF-E0PG79-F1
#
_entry.id   AF-E0PG79-F1
#
_cell.length_a   1.000
_cell.length_b   1.000
_cell.length_c   1.000
_cell.angle_alpha   90.00
_cell.angle_beta   90.00
_cell.angle_gamma   90.00
#
_symmetry.space_group_name_H-M   'P 1'
#
loop_
_entity.id
_entity.type
_entity.pdbx_description
1 polymer ?
#
loop_
_entity_poly.entity_id
_entity_poly.type
_entity_poly.pdbx_seq_one_letter_code
_entity_poly.pdbx_strand_id
1 'polypeptide(L)'
;MRYQKLLLQYLYICVIGPIIEELIYRGTLMTQLKKYGIHFAILFSAFYFGLIHHDLYQGISAGLGGIIFGYVAYRYSLLYSIVLHITSNTFATITSTIKGNDTLSDLLVITIILIALITTLVVGIKYLKNRSSSHLLPQKTSSEHMTAMEKLVATSLCILDLVILIYSSFHLLS
;
A
#
# COMPACT_ATOMS: atom_id res chain seq x y z
N MET A 1 29.83 -13.13 9.85
CA MET A 1 28.78 -12.89 10.86
C MET A 1 27.95 -11.61 10.64
N ARG A 2 28.54 -10.44 10.37
CA ARG A 2 27.79 -9.18 10.13
C ARG A 2 26.82 -9.26 8.94
N TYR A 3 27.27 -9.75 7.78
CA TYR A 3 26.43 -9.87 6.57
C TYR A 3 25.25 -10.84 6.73
N GLN A 4 25.44 -11.95 7.45
CA GLN A 4 24.36 -12.91 7.73
C GLN A 4 23.26 -12.29 8.58
N LYS A 5 23.63 -11.49 9.60
CA LYS A 5 22.66 -10.76 10.43
C LYS A 5 21.87 -9.72 9.63
N LEU A 6 22.55 -8.98 8.75
CA LEU A 6 21.89 -8.00 7.87
C LEU A 6 20.91 -8.68 6.91
N LEU A 7 21.32 -9.79 6.27
CA LEU A 7 20.45 -10.54 5.37
C LEU A 7 19.18 -11.03 6.06
N LEU A 8 19.31 -11.60 7.27
CA LEU A 8 18.17 -12.05 8.06
C LEU A 8 17.25 -10.90 8.46
N GLN A 9 17.82 -9.75 8.82
CA GLN A 9 17.06 -8.55 9.16
C GLN A 9 16.26 -8.03 7.96
N TYR A 10 16.89 -7.91 6.78
CA TYR A 10 16.21 -7.49 5.56
C TYR A 10 15.12 -8.48 5.15
N LEU A 11 15.38 -9.78 5.25
CA LEU A 11 14.36 -10.80 4.96
C LEU A 11 13.17 -10.67 5.91
N TYR A 12 13.42 -10.40 7.19
CA TYR A 12 12.36 -10.19 8.17
C TYR A 12 11.53 -8.94 7.85
N ILE A 13 12.19 -7.79 7.72
CA ILE A 13 11.53 -6.50 7.46
C ILE A 13 10.76 -6.55 6.14
N CYS A 14 11.40 -6.99 5.04
CA CYS A 14 10.79 -6.90 3.73
C CYS A 14 9.74 -7.98 3.45
N VAL A 15 9.85 -9.15 4.07
CA VAL A 15 9.04 -10.33 3.69
C VAL A 15 8.28 -10.94 4.85
N ILE A 16 8.99 -11.43 5.87
CA ILE A 16 8.37 -12.24 6.94
C ILE A 16 7.41 -11.40 7.80
N GLY A 17 7.85 -10.20 8.20
CA GLY A 17 7.04 -9.24 8.97
C GLY A 17 5.74 -8.90 8.25
N PRO A 18 5.78 -8.37 7.01
CA PRO A 18 4.60 -8.06 6.22
C PRO A 18 3.62 -9.23 6.06
N ILE A 19 4.11 -10.45 5.85
CA ILE A 19 3.25 -11.65 5.77
C ILE A 19 2.51 -11.86 7.11
N ILE A 20 3.24 -11.89 8.23
CA ILE A 20 2.66 -12.13 9.55
C ILE A 20 1.65 -11.02 9.90
N GLU A 21 2.02 -9.78 9.66
CA GLU A 21 1.18 -8.61 9.92
C GLU A 21 -0.13 -8.71 9.11
N GLU A 22 -0.07 -9.00 7.82
CA GLU A 22 -1.28 -9.17 7.01
C GLU A 22 -2.17 -10.33 7.49
N LEU A 23 -1.58 -11.46 7.87
CA LEU A 23 -2.34 -12.60 8.43
C LEU A 23 -3.05 -12.22 9.74
N ILE A 24 -2.40 -11.43 10.61
CA ILE A 24 -2.98 -10.96 11.88
C ILE A 24 -4.06 -9.91 11.60
N TYR A 25 -3.72 -8.83 10.92
CA TYR A 25 -4.60 -7.66 10.79
C TYR A 25 -5.71 -7.87 9.78
N ARG A 26 -5.42 -8.48 8.61
CA ARG A 26 -6.40 -8.61 7.51
C ARG A 26 -7.02 -9.99 7.52
N GLY A 27 -6.21 -11.03 7.75
CA GLY A 27 -6.68 -12.40 7.88
C GLY A 27 -7.57 -12.59 9.10
N THR A 28 -7.16 -12.08 10.27
CA THR A 28 -7.82 -12.35 11.55
C THR A 28 -8.67 -11.18 12.05
N LEU A 29 -8.05 -10.06 12.42
CA LEU A 29 -8.73 -8.94 13.07
C LEU A 29 -9.83 -8.33 12.20
N MET A 30 -9.49 -7.93 10.97
CA MET A 30 -10.46 -7.38 10.02
C MET A 30 -11.61 -8.37 9.77
N THR A 31 -11.30 -9.66 9.58
CA THR A 31 -12.33 -10.71 9.37
C THR A 31 -13.29 -10.83 10.56
N GLN A 32 -12.78 -10.79 11.79
CA GLN A 32 -13.63 -10.84 13.00
C GLN A 32 -14.52 -9.59 13.14
N LEU A 33 -14.03 -8.43 12.69
CA LEU A 33 -14.76 -7.16 12.76
C LEU A 33 -15.73 -6.94 11.61
N LYS A 34 -15.68 -7.76 10.53
CA LYS A 34 -16.62 -7.65 9.39
C LYS A 34 -18.08 -7.69 9.81
N LYS A 35 -18.41 -8.40 10.91
CA LYS A 35 -19.78 -8.45 11.48
C LYS A 35 -20.32 -7.09 11.94
N TYR A 36 -19.45 -6.11 12.18
CA TYR A 36 -19.81 -4.73 12.53
C TYR A 36 -19.76 -3.77 11.32
N GLY A 37 -19.57 -4.30 10.11
CA GLY A 37 -19.48 -3.54 8.87
C GLY A 37 -18.05 -3.47 8.32
N ILE A 38 -17.92 -3.57 6.99
CA ILE A 38 -16.61 -3.64 6.34
C ILE A 38 -15.77 -2.37 6.51
N HIS A 39 -16.40 -1.20 6.45
CA HIS A 39 -15.70 0.08 6.63
C HIS A 39 -15.11 0.20 8.04
N PHE A 40 -15.88 -0.19 9.06
CA PHE A 40 -15.39 -0.24 10.44
C PHE A 40 -14.24 -1.24 10.59
N ALA A 41 -14.37 -2.44 10.01
CA ALA A 41 -13.31 -3.45 10.06
C ALA A 41 -12.00 -2.98 9.43
N ILE A 42 -12.05 -2.30 8.27
CA ILE A 42 -10.87 -1.74 7.60
C ILE A 42 -10.25 -0.64 8.47
N LEU A 43 -11.05 0.35 8.91
CA LEU A 43 -10.54 1.48 9.69
C LEU A 43 -9.94 1.04 11.03
N PHE A 44 -10.62 0.15 11.74
CA PHE A 44 -10.17 -0.32 13.05
C PHE A 44 -8.92 -1.20 12.95
N SER A 45 -8.85 -2.12 11.98
CA SER A 45 -7.66 -2.94 11.77
C SER A 45 -6.45 -2.09 11.35
N ALA A 46 -6.65 -1.09 10.49
CA ALA A 46 -5.62 -0.14 10.09
C ALA A 46 -5.13 0.74 11.25
N PHE A 47 -6.04 1.22 12.09
CA PHE A 47 -5.70 1.98 13.30
C PHE A 47 -4.81 1.17 14.25
N TYR A 48 -5.18 -0.08 14.53
CA TYR A 48 -4.39 -0.95 15.41
C TYR A 48 -3.04 -1.33 14.79
N PHE A 49 -2.99 -1.50 13.47
CA PHE A 49 -1.74 -1.71 12.74
C PHE A 49 -0.80 -0.50 12.87
N GLY A 50 -1.31 0.74 12.78
CA GLY A 50 -0.51 1.94 13.02
C GLY A 50 -0.02 2.06 14.47
N LEU A 51 -0.89 1.77 15.46
CA LEU A 51 -0.56 1.92 16.88
C LEU A 51 0.62 1.07 17.35
N ILE A 52 0.81 -0.13 16.79
CA ILE A 52 1.88 -1.03 17.22
C ILE A 52 3.28 -0.61 16.76
N HIS A 53 3.40 0.41 15.90
CA HIS A 53 4.68 0.77 15.29
C HIS A 53 5.60 1.61 16.18
N HIS A 54 5.25 1.91 17.43
CA HIS A 54 6.06 2.57 18.48
C HIS A 54 6.68 3.95 18.17
N ASP A 55 6.73 4.36 16.91
CA ASP A 55 7.06 5.70 16.42
C ASP A 55 5.82 6.36 15.84
N LEU A 56 5.64 7.66 16.10
CA LEU A 56 4.44 8.38 15.70
C LEU A 56 4.36 8.55 14.18
N TYR A 57 5.47 8.88 13.53
CA TYR A 57 5.51 9.09 12.08
C TYR A 57 5.31 7.77 11.34
N GLN A 58 6.00 6.72 11.78
CA GLN A 58 5.81 5.36 11.28
C GLN A 58 4.42 4.84 11.55
N GLY A 59 3.85 5.10 12.72
CA GLY A 59 2.49 4.67 13.08
C GLY A 59 1.41 5.34 12.25
N ILE A 60 1.53 6.64 11.96
CA ILE A 60 0.63 7.35 11.04
C ILE A 60 0.77 6.78 9.62
N SER A 61 2.01 6.62 9.15
CA SER A 61 2.32 6.05 7.83
C SER A 61 1.73 4.64 7.68
N ALA A 62 2.03 3.75 8.63
CA ALA A 62 1.52 2.38 8.69
C ALA A 62 -0.01 2.36 8.82
N GLY A 63 -0.61 3.25 9.61
CA GLY A 63 -2.07 3.36 9.71
C GLY A 63 -2.74 3.70 8.38
N LEU A 64 -2.20 4.68 7.65
CA LEU A 64 -2.73 5.07 6.33
C LEU A 64 -2.51 3.97 5.28
N GLY A 65 -1.31 3.41 5.19
CA GLY A 65 -1.03 2.22 4.37
C GLY A 65 -1.93 1.05 4.76
N GLY A 66 -2.25 0.95 6.04
CA GLY A 66 -3.11 -0.09 6.57
C GLY A 66 -4.57 -0.01 6.09
N ILE A 67 -5.07 1.20 5.81
CA ILE A 67 -6.39 1.40 5.18
C ILE A 67 -6.35 0.87 3.74
N ILE A 68 -5.26 1.13 3.03
CA ILE A 68 -5.03 0.68 1.65
C ILE A 68 -4.96 -0.85 1.60
N PHE A 69 -4.14 -1.46 2.46
CA PHE A 69 -4.04 -2.93 2.59
C PHE A 69 -5.38 -3.54 2.95
N GLY A 70 -6.11 -2.98 3.91
CA GLY A 70 -7.46 -3.44 4.28
C GLY A 70 -8.45 -3.41 3.11
N TYR A 71 -8.44 -2.34 2.30
CA TYR A 71 -9.25 -2.25 1.10
C TYR A 71 -8.86 -3.30 0.05
N VAL A 72 -7.56 -3.47 -0.22
CA VAL A 72 -7.03 -4.45 -1.18
C VAL A 72 -7.36 -5.88 -0.74
N ALA A 73 -7.20 -6.20 0.55
CA ALA A 73 -7.55 -7.50 1.12
C ALA A 73 -9.05 -7.80 1.02
N TYR A 74 -9.90 -6.80 1.21
CA TYR A 74 -11.36 -6.94 1.07
C TYR A 74 -11.79 -7.10 -0.38
N ARG A 75 -11.23 -6.28 -1.29
CA ARG A 75 -11.71 -6.19 -2.67
C ARG A 75 -11.13 -7.27 -3.59
N TYR A 76 -9.88 -7.66 -3.36
CA TYR A 76 -9.13 -8.58 -4.23
C TYR A 76 -8.84 -9.90 -3.53
N SER A 77 -7.84 -9.92 -2.64
CA SER A 77 -7.56 -11.05 -1.76
C SER A 77 -6.50 -10.68 -0.73
N LEU A 78 -6.39 -11.50 0.30
CA LEU A 78 -5.30 -11.40 1.28
C LEU A 78 -3.91 -11.49 0.64
N LEU A 79 -3.76 -12.32 -0.40
CA LEU A 79 -2.49 -12.48 -1.11
C LEU A 79 -2.07 -11.18 -1.83
N TYR A 80 -3.01 -10.47 -2.46
CA TYR A 80 -2.71 -9.17 -3.09
C TYR A 80 -2.26 -8.14 -2.05
N SER A 81 -2.87 -8.17 -0.87
CA SER A 81 -2.48 -7.30 0.25
C SER A 81 -1.08 -7.61 0.77
N ILE A 82 -0.75 -8.90 0.93
CA ILE A 82 0.60 -9.37 1.28
C ILE A 82 1.64 -8.92 0.28
N VAL A 83 1.39 -9.13 -1.03
CA VAL A 83 2.34 -8.73 -2.08
C VAL A 83 2.54 -7.22 -2.10
N LEU A 84 1.46 -6.46 -1.94
CA LEU A 84 1.52 -5.00 -1.85
C LEU A 84 2.36 -4.58 -0.65
N HIS A 85 2.09 -5.12 0.54
CA HIS A 85 2.80 -4.78 1.76
C HIS A 85 4.31 -5.15 1.69
N ILE A 86 4.66 -6.31 1.15
CA ILE A 86 6.06 -6.71 0.89
C ILE A 86 6.74 -5.70 -0.03
N THR A 87 6.06 -5.33 -1.13
CA THR A 87 6.61 -4.40 -2.12
C THR A 87 6.85 -3.03 -1.48
N SER A 88 5.85 -2.53 -0.75
CA SER A 88 5.87 -1.27 -0.03
C SER A 88 6.99 -1.21 1.01
N ASN A 89 7.13 -2.24 1.84
CA ASN A 89 8.18 -2.27 2.87
C ASN A 89 9.59 -2.45 2.27
N THR A 90 9.71 -3.26 1.21
CA THR A 90 10.96 -3.39 0.45
C THR A 90 11.40 -2.05 -0.13
N PHE A 91 10.46 -1.30 -0.73
CA PHE A 91 10.74 0.01 -1.27
C PHE A 91 11.20 1.00 -0.19
N ALA A 92 10.48 1.09 0.94
CA ALA A 92 10.84 1.94 2.07
C ALA A 92 12.21 1.58 2.67
N THR A 93 12.54 0.29 2.71
CA THR A 93 13.82 -0.20 3.21
C THR A 93 14.98 0.14 2.25
N ILE A 94 14.75 0.05 0.94
CA ILE A 94 15.74 0.47 -0.06
C ILE A 94 15.95 1.98 -0.01
N THR A 95 14.89 2.79 0.04
CA THR A 95 15.02 4.26 0.09
C THR A 95 15.71 4.74 1.36
N SER A 96 15.41 4.14 2.51
CA SER A 96 16.08 4.46 3.78
C SER A 96 17.57 4.07 3.78
N THR A 97 17.95 3.02 3.04
CA THR A 97 19.37 2.62 2.88
C THR A 97 20.13 3.54 1.92
N ILE A 98 19.44 4.18 0.97
CA ILE A 98 20.03 5.11 -0.02
C ILE A 98 20.22 6.53 0.53
N LYS A 99 19.67 6.86 1.72
CA LYS A 99 19.86 8.16 2.39
C LYS A 99 21.34 8.45 2.74
N GLY A 100 22.09 8.92 1.74
CA GLY A 100 23.12 9.94 1.92
C GLY A 100 22.47 11.32 1.76
N ASN A 101 23.10 12.37 2.29
CA ASN A 101 22.67 13.79 2.18
C ASN A 101 22.81 14.35 0.75
N ASP A 102 22.40 13.58 -0.26
CA ASP A 102 22.62 13.92 -1.66
C ASP A 102 21.31 14.45 -2.24
N THR A 103 21.27 15.74 -2.56
CA THR A 103 20.12 16.41 -3.21
C THR A 103 19.60 15.69 -4.45
N LEU A 104 20.43 14.85 -5.09
CA LEU A 104 20.06 14.02 -6.22
C LEU A 104 19.10 12.87 -5.84
N SER A 105 19.24 12.24 -4.66
CA SER A 105 18.35 11.16 -4.22
C SER A 105 16.95 11.69 -3.93
N ASP A 106 16.86 12.87 -3.33
CA ASP A 106 15.58 13.53 -3.03
C ASP A 106 14.84 13.91 -4.32
N LEU A 107 15.56 14.42 -5.32
CA LEU A 107 15.00 14.74 -6.63
C LEU A 107 14.50 13.49 -7.37
N LEU A 108 15.24 12.38 -7.32
CA LEU A 108 14.81 11.12 -7.94
C LEU A 108 13.53 10.59 -7.30
N VAL A 109 13.45 10.65 -5.98
CA VAL A 109 12.28 10.24 -5.21
C VAL A 109 11.05 11.09 -5.55
N ILE A 110 11.20 12.42 -5.57
CA ILE A 110 10.14 13.34 -5.98
C ILE A 110 9.68 13.04 -7.41
N THR A 111 10.62 12.73 -8.31
CA THR A 111 10.31 12.39 -9.70
C THR A 111 9.49 11.10 -9.80
N ILE A 112 9.83 10.06 -9.02
CA ILE A 112 9.08 8.80 -8.97
C ILE A 112 7.64 9.04 -8.47
N ILE A 113 7.46 9.88 -7.46
CA ILE A 113 6.14 10.28 -6.94
C ILE A 113 5.31 10.99 -8.02
N LEU A 114 5.91 11.96 -8.72
CA LEU A 114 5.21 12.73 -9.76
C LEU A 114 4.80 11.82 -10.93
N ILE A 115 5.67 10.91 -11.36
CA ILE A 115 5.35 9.93 -12.39
C ILE A 115 4.17 9.07 -11.95
N ALA A 116 4.21 8.55 -10.73
CA ALA A 116 3.15 7.73 -10.17
C ALA A 116 1.80 8.47 -10.18
N LEU A 117 1.74 9.69 -9.64
CA LEU A 117 0.54 10.53 -9.64
C LEU A 117 0.00 10.81 -11.05
N ILE A 118 0.88 11.10 -12.01
CA ILE A 118 0.53 11.32 -13.42
C ILE A 118 -0.05 10.04 -14.03
N THR A 119 0.56 8.88 -13.81
CA THR A 119 0.03 7.60 -14.33
C THR A 119 -1.36 7.30 -13.78
N THR A 120 -1.60 7.49 -12.49
CA THR A 120 -2.93 7.33 -11.89
C THR A 120 -3.95 8.29 -12.48
N LEU A 121 -3.58 9.57 -12.65
CA LEU A 121 -4.45 10.58 -13.25
C LEU A 121 -4.81 10.21 -14.70
N VAL A 122 -3.82 9.79 -15.50
CA VAL A 122 -4.02 9.40 -16.90
C VAL A 122 -4.90 8.17 -17.03
N VAL A 123 -4.66 7.13 -16.22
CA VAL A 123 -5.52 5.94 -16.18
C VAL A 123 -6.94 6.34 -15.75
N GLY A 124 -7.06 7.28 -14.81
CA GLY A 124 -8.34 7.79 -14.33
C GLY A 124 -9.14 8.53 -15.38
N ILE A 125 -8.50 9.46 -16.10
CA ILE A 125 -9.13 10.21 -17.19
C ILE A 125 -9.54 9.27 -18.33
N LYS A 126 -8.67 8.32 -18.72
CA LYS A 126 -9.00 7.32 -19.75
C LYS A 126 -10.22 6.48 -19.34
N TYR A 127 -10.28 6.07 -18.07
CA TYR A 127 -11.42 5.33 -17.54
C TYR A 127 -12.73 6.15 -17.59
N LEU A 128 -12.70 7.41 -17.12
CA LEU A 128 -13.88 8.30 -17.13
C LEU A 128 -14.39 8.56 -18.56
N LYS A 129 -13.47 8.77 -19.51
CA LYS A 129 -13.80 8.96 -20.93
C LYS A 129 -14.42 7.70 -21.54
N ASN A 130 -13.88 6.52 -21.25
CA ASN A 130 -14.39 5.25 -21.78
C ASN A 130 -15.74 4.85 -21.16
N ARG A 131 -15.99 5.20 -19.89
CA ARG A 131 -17.28 5.01 -19.20
C ARG A 131 -18.39 5.88 -19.81
N SER A 132 -18.06 7.10 -20.24
CA SER A 132 -19.02 7.97 -20.95
C SER A 132 -19.44 7.40 -22.30
N SER A 133 -18.59 6.61 -22.95
CA SER A 133 -18.87 5.94 -24.23
C SER A 133 -19.59 4.60 -24.09
N SER A 134 -19.59 3.97 -22.91
CA SER A 134 -20.17 2.65 -22.67
C SER A 134 -21.65 2.66 -22.27
N HIS A 135 -22.31 3.82 -22.23
CA HIS A 135 -23.75 3.94 -21.91
C HIS A 135 -24.68 3.40 -23.04
N LEU A 136 -24.11 2.79 -24.08
CA LEU A 136 -24.83 2.28 -25.27
C LEU A 136 -24.85 0.75 -25.40
N LEU A 137 -24.28 -0.04 -24.47
CA LEU A 137 -24.31 -1.52 -24.56
C LEU A 137 -24.60 -2.20 -23.21
N PRO A 138 -25.39 -3.30 -23.20
CA PRO A 138 -25.82 -3.95 -21.97
C PRO A 138 -24.69 -4.72 -21.29
N GLN A 139 -24.70 -4.65 -19.96
CA GLN A 139 -23.67 -5.10 -19.03
C GLN A 139 -23.64 -6.63 -18.92
N LYS A 140 -22.49 -7.25 -19.24
CA LYS A 140 -22.25 -8.68 -18.95
C LYS A 140 -21.66 -8.85 -17.55
N THR A 141 -22.23 -9.78 -16.79
CA THR A 141 -21.89 -10.08 -15.39
C THR A 141 -20.76 -11.09 -15.24
N SER A 142 -20.04 -10.90 -14.13
CA SER A 142 -19.40 -11.87 -13.23
C SER A 142 -18.14 -12.64 -13.68
N SER A 143 -17.21 -12.66 -12.71
CA SER A 143 -16.11 -13.61 -12.53
C SER A 143 -14.79 -13.21 -13.20
N GLU A 144 -13.78 -12.94 -12.35
CA GLU A 144 -12.33 -12.82 -12.62
C GLU A 144 -11.76 -11.54 -13.24
N HIS A 145 -12.55 -10.67 -13.87
CA HIS A 145 -12.02 -9.41 -14.37
C HIS A 145 -12.38 -8.22 -13.47
N MET A 146 -11.38 -7.79 -12.69
CA MET A 146 -11.34 -6.50 -12.02
C MET A 146 -11.86 -5.41 -12.96
N THR A 147 -12.94 -4.72 -12.58
CA THR A 147 -13.47 -3.63 -13.42
C THR A 147 -12.41 -2.54 -13.55
N ALA A 148 -12.45 -1.76 -14.63
CA ALA A 148 -11.43 -0.74 -14.85
C ALA A 148 -11.44 0.36 -13.77
N MET A 149 -12.56 0.56 -13.06
CA MET A 149 -12.62 1.45 -11.89
C MET A 149 -11.82 0.89 -10.72
N GLU A 150 -11.91 -0.42 -10.50
CA GLU A 150 -11.16 -1.09 -9.43
C GLU A 150 -9.67 -1.07 -9.70
N LYS A 151 -9.26 -1.31 -10.96
CA LYS A 151 -7.87 -1.15 -11.39
C LYS A 151 -7.37 0.27 -11.12
N LEU A 152 -8.16 1.28 -11.48
CA LEU A 152 -7.83 2.67 -11.20
C LEU A 152 -7.68 2.92 -9.69
N VAL A 153 -8.67 2.54 -8.88
CA VAL A 153 -8.66 2.76 -7.43
C VAL A 153 -7.49 2.02 -6.78
N ALA A 154 -7.22 0.76 -7.13
CA ALA A 154 -6.07 0.03 -6.62
C ALA A 154 -4.75 0.73 -7.00
N THR A 155 -4.61 1.17 -8.25
CA THR A 155 -3.40 1.87 -8.70
C THR A 155 -3.21 3.19 -7.96
N SER A 156 -4.28 3.97 -7.75
CA SER A 156 -4.25 5.19 -6.95
C SER A 156 -3.81 4.93 -5.52
N LEU A 157 -4.34 3.87 -4.90
CA LEU A 157 -4.03 3.51 -3.52
C LEU A 157 -2.58 3.01 -3.39
N CYS A 158 -2.09 2.17 -4.30
CA CYS A 158 -0.69 1.74 -4.30
C CYS A 158 0.28 2.93 -4.42
N ILE A 159 -0.09 3.94 -5.21
CA ILE A 159 0.72 5.15 -5.38
C ILE A 159 0.67 6.03 -4.14
N LEU A 160 -0.49 6.19 -3.53
CA LEU A 160 -0.63 6.91 -2.27
C LEU A 160 0.22 6.26 -1.16
N ASP A 161 0.19 4.93 -1.05
CA ASP A 161 1.01 4.18 -0.09
C ASP A 161 2.51 4.43 -0.32
N LEU A 162 2.95 4.35 -1.58
CA LEU A 162 4.33 4.62 -1.97
C LEU A 162 4.79 6.03 -1.56
N VAL A 163 3.95 7.05 -1.79
CA VAL A 163 4.23 8.45 -1.42
C VAL A 163 4.38 8.61 0.10
N ILE A 164 3.48 8.01 0.87
CA ILE A 164 3.47 8.07 2.34
C ILE A 164 4.72 7.40 2.92
N LEU A 165 5.11 6.25 2.37
CA LEU A 165 6.30 5.50 2.77
C LEU A 165 7.59 6.24 2.45
N ILE A 166 7.66 6.84 1.27
CA ILE A 166 8.75 7.74 0.90
C ILE A 166 8.86 8.84 1.96
N TYR A 167 7.80 9.62 2.16
CA TYR A 167 7.81 10.76 3.08
C TYR A 167 8.23 10.37 4.49
N SER A 168 7.67 9.28 5.02
CA SER A 168 8.01 8.78 6.36
C SER A 168 9.45 8.27 6.46
N SER A 169 9.99 7.63 5.42
CA SER A 169 11.41 7.24 5.37
C SER A 169 12.35 8.46 5.44
N PHE A 170 11.88 9.65 5.05
CA PHE A 170 12.63 10.90 5.17
C PHE A 170 12.65 11.51 6.58
N HIS A 171 11.65 11.25 7.42
CA HIS A 171 11.53 11.84 8.77
C HIS A 171 11.81 10.87 9.94
N LEU A 172 11.96 9.57 9.68
CA LEU A 172 12.27 8.55 10.70
C LEU A 172 13.70 8.62 11.31
N LEU A 173 14.52 9.62 10.96
CA LEU A 173 15.93 9.75 11.42
C LEU A 173 16.34 11.18 11.81
N SER A 174 15.38 12.10 12.00
CA SER A 174 15.61 13.44 12.57
C SER A 174 15.05 13.53 13.98
#